data_AF-K9WVQ3-F1
#
_entry.id   AF-K9WVQ3-F1
#
_cell.length_a   1.000
_cell.length_b   1.000
_cell.length_c   1.000
_cell.angle_alpha   90.00
_cell.angle_beta   90.00
_cell.angle_gamma   90.00
#
_symmetry.space_group_name_H-M   'P 1'
#
loop_
_entity.id
_entity.type
_entity.pdbx_description
1 polymer ?
#
loop_
_entity_poly.entity_id
_entity_poly.type
_entity_poly.pdbx_seq_one_letter_code
_entity_poly.pdbx_strand_id
1 'polypeptide(L)'
;MMAIWSIPTFGIKQLKTLNSNYQNAPTNKIYQVIYNDNISNLIATEKLVYSSLIAETEFTQGEIYSMDSREFHSTIVENNTFAATIVLSRKMDTILPEVIGDLQGRDIYSYKRIGCNVNQLKNIIDKLSLQIC
;
A
#
# COMPACT_ATOMS: atom_id res chain seq x y z
N MET A 1 6.13 11.07 -0.44
CA MET A 1 4.84 11.66 -0.01
C MET A 1 4.26 10.74 1.04
N MET A 2 3.89 11.25 2.21
CA MET A 2 3.66 10.44 3.43
C MET A 2 2.29 10.79 4.03
N ALA A 3 1.55 9.78 4.49
CA ALA A 3 0.23 9.91 5.15
C ALA A 3 0.29 9.19 6.51
N ILE A 4 -0.28 9.77 7.57
CA ILE A 4 -0.11 9.32 8.96
C ILE A 4 -1.31 9.65 9.82
N TRP A 5 -1.75 8.69 10.67
CA TRP A 5 -2.76 8.76 11.75
C TRP A 5 -2.70 7.42 12.61
N SER A 6 -3.45 7.16 13.71
CA SER A 6 -3.11 6.09 14.73
C SER A 6 -4.21 5.10 15.32
N ILE A 7 -3.84 3.80 15.57
CA ILE A 7 -4.34 2.71 16.53
C ILE A 7 -5.51 1.74 16.11
N PRO A 8 -5.59 0.39 16.40
CA PRO A 8 -4.74 -0.54 17.19
C PRO A 8 -4.13 -1.75 16.45
N THR A 9 -4.75 -2.25 15.38
CA THR A 9 -4.28 -3.43 14.65
C THR A 9 -4.67 -3.32 13.19
N PHE A 10 -3.79 -3.71 12.28
CA PHE A 10 -4.14 -3.93 10.88
C PHE A 10 -3.46 -5.19 10.36
N GLY A 11 -4.23 -5.98 9.61
CA GLY A 11 -3.71 -7.16 8.93
C GLY A 11 -3.02 -6.74 7.65
N ILE A 12 -1.79 -7.19 7.43
CA ILE A 12 -1.14 -7.10 6.13
C ILE A 12 -1.24 -8.46 5.47
N LYS A 13 -1.87 -8.49 4.29
CA LYS A 13 -1.82 -9.63 3.39
C LYS A 13 -0.73 -9.40 2.37
N GLN A 14 0.27 -10.27 2.38
CA GLN A 14 1.32 -10.26 1.37
C GLN A 14 0.92 -11.19 0.22
N LEU A 15 0.99 -10.66 -1.00
CA LEU A 15 0.64 -11.37 -2.22
C LEU A 15 1.89 -11.57 -3.08
N LYS A 16 2.08 -12.79 -3.58
CA LYS A 16 3.04 -13.05 -4.66
C LYS A 16 2.31 -13.00 -5.97
N THR A 17 2.79 -12.19 -6.90
CA THR A 17 2.47 -12.39 -8.31
C THR A 17 3.30 -13.54 -8.83
N LEU A 18 2.65 -14.55 -9.41
CA LEU A 18 3.34 -15.60 -10.14
C LEU A 18 3.34 -15.23 -11.63
N ASN A 19 4.46 -15.45 -12.31
CA ASN A 19 4.55 -15.23 -13.75
C ASN A 19 3.53 -16.10 -14.48
N SER A 20 3.05 -15.60 -15.63
CA SER A 20 1.98 -16.14 -16.51
C SER A 20 2.23 -17.55 -17.08
N ASN A 21 3.23 -18.29 -16.60
CA ASN A 21 3.48 -19.69 -16.96
C ASN A 21 2.64 -20.67 -16.14
N TYR A 22 1.84 -20.19 -15.17
CA TYR A 22 0.86 -21.01 -14.48
C TYR A 22 -0.44 -21.07 -15.27
N GLN A 23 -0.97 -22.27 -15.51
CA GLN A 23 -2.24 -22.54 -16.21
C GLN A 23 -3.50 -22.01 -15.49
N ASN A 24 -3.35 -21.10 -14.52
CA ASN A 24 -4.45 -20.59 -13.72
C ASN A 24 -5.03 -19.33 -14.37
N ALA A 25 -6.35 -19.19 -14.28
CA ALA A 25 -7.03 -17.94 -14.66
C ALA A 25 -6.51 -16.77 -13.79
N PRO A 26 -6.35 -15.56 -14.35
CA PRO A 26 -5.91 -14.40 -13.58
C PRO A 26 -6.88 -14.10 -12.44
N THR A 27 -6.36 -13.65 -11.30
CA THR A 27 -7.16 -13.27 -10.13
C THR A 27 -7.24 -11.75 -9.95
N ASN A 28 -6.33 -11.02 -10.60
CA ASN A 28 -6.15 -9.59 -10.43
C ASN A 28 -5.68 -8.92 -11.72
N LYS A 29 -5.85 -7.60 -11.77
CA LYS A 29 -5.22 -6.75 -12.79
C LYS A 29 -4.26 -5.74 -12.17
N ILE A 30 -3.26 -5.33 -12.95
CA ILE A 30 -2.28 -4.33 -12.54
C ILE A 30 -2.77 -2.94 -12.93
N TYR A 31 -2.61 -2.00 -12.02
CA TYR A 31 -2.82 -0.59 -12.25
C TYR A 31 -1.50 0.13 -12.18
N GLN A 32 -1.33 1.11 -13.07
CA GLN A 32 -0.21 2.04 -13.01
C GLN A 32 -0.64 3.28 -12.23
N VAL A 33 0.22 3.73 -11.30
CA VAL A 33 -0.04 4.92 -10.51
C VAL A 33 0.54 6.15 -11.20
N ILE A 34 -0.34 7.08 -11.56
CA ILE A 34 0.01 8.39 -12.09
C ILE A 34 -0.26 9.45 -11.03
N TYR A 35 0.75 10.26 -10.76
CA TYR A 35 0.69 11.33 -9.76
C TYR A 35 0.53 12.68 -10.43
N ASN A 36 -0.60 13.35 -10.17
CA ASN A 36 -0.91 14.69 -10.67
C ASN A 36 -1.21 15.59 -9.46
N ASP A 37 -0.34 16.54 -9.14
CA ASP A 37 -0.50 17.48 -8.02
C ASP A 37 -0.85 16.81 -6.69
N ASN A 38 -2.11 16.88 -6.27
CA ASN A 38 -2.64 16.30 -5.06
C ASN A 38 -3.55 15.10 -5.33
N ILE A 39 -3.38 14.43 -6.47
CA ILE A 39 -4.17 13.27 -6.87
C ILE A 39 -3.24 12.09 -7.21
N SER A 40 -3.59 10.90 -6.74
CA SER A 40 -3.12 9.62 -7.26
C SER A 40 -4.20 9.04 -8.16
N ASN A 41 -3.91 8.82 -9.43
CA ASN A 41 -4.76 8.08 -10.34
C ASN A 41 -4.18 6.67 -10.52
N LEU A 42 -4.99 5.66 -10.26
CA LEU A 42 -4.69 4.27 -10.56
C LEU A 42 -5.40 3.95 -11.87
N ILE A 43 -4.64 3.72 -12.93
CA ILE A 43 -5.18 3.43 -14.26
C ILE A 43 -4.92 1.96 -14.56
N ALA A 44 -5.98 1.21 -14.86
CA ALA A 44 -5.89 -0.20 -15.21
C ALA A 44 -5.01 -0.37 -16.45
N THR A 45 -4.17 -1.38 -16.43
CA THR A 45 -3.34 -1.80 -17.56
C THR A 45 -3.90 -3.09 -18.17
N GLU A 46 -3.43 -3.45 -19.35
CA GLU A 46 -3.72 -4.75 -19.97
C GLU A 46 -3.05 -5.94 -19.25
N LYS A 47 -2.18 -5.66 -18.26
CA LYS A 47 -1.43 -6.70 -17.53
C LYS A 47 -2.33 -7.34 -16.47
N LEU A 48 -2.69 -8.60 -16.72
CA LEU A 48 -3.38 -9.46 -15.77
C LEU A 48 -2.39 -10.36 -15.04
N VAL A 49 -2.66 -10.64 -13.76
CA VAL A 49 -1.78 -11.47 -12.92
C VAL A 49 -2.58 -12.48 -12.12
N TYR A 50 -1.99 -13.67 -11.94
CA TYR A 50 -2.41 -14.60 -10.91
C TYR A 50 -1.65 -14.26 -9.62
N SER A 51 -2.39 -14.14 -8.52
CA SER A 51 -1.83 -13.84 -7.21
C SER A 51 -2.33 -14.84 -6.18
N SER A 52 -1.41 -15.26 -5.32
CA SER A 52 -1.71 -16.11 -4.17
C SER A 52 -1.26 -15.43 -2.89
N LEU A 53 -2.04 -15.60 -1.83
CA LEU A 53 -1.65 -15.19 -0.48
C LEU A 53 -0.40 -15.97 -0.05
N ILE A 54 0.65 -15.23 0.34
CA ILE A 54 1.88 -15.82 0.89
C ILE A 54 1.77 -15.88 2.40
N ALA A 55 1.40 -14.74 2.99
CA ALA A 55 1.40 -14.52 4.42
C ALA A 55 0.30 -13.53 4.78
N GLU A 56 -0.22 -13.72 5.99
CA GLU A 56 -1.09 -12.77 6.66
C GLU A 56 -0.50 -12.53 8.04
N THR A 57 -0.25 -11.27 8.36
CA THR A 57 0.38 -10.89 9.62
C THR A 57 -0.36 -9.71 10.20
N GLU A 58 -0.70 -9.80 11.48
CA GLU A 58 -1.31 -8.71 12.23
C GLU A 58 -0.20 -7.83 12.80
N PHE A 59 -0.35 -6.52 12.61
CA PHE A 59 0.54 -5.52 13.17
C PHE A 59 -0.24 -4.62 14.11
N THR A 60 0.35 -4.37 15.27
CA THR A 60 -0.11 -3.49 16.32
C THR A 60 0.64 -2.15 16.28
N GLN A 61 0.24 -1.23 17.15
CA GLN A 61 0.89 0.08 17.26
C GLN A 61 2.38 -0.04 17.61
N GLY A 62 3.23 0.68 16.86
CA GLY A 62 4.68 0.75 17.09
C GLY A 62 5.47 -0.36 16.41
N GLU A 63 4.79 -1.39 15.89
CA GLU A 63 5.46 -2.46 15.14
C GLU A 63 5.91 -1.98 13.76
N ILE A 64 7.03 -2.56 13.32
CA ILE A 64 7.70 -2.22 12.07
C ILE A 64 7.72 -3.46 11.20
N TYR A 65 7.47 -3.27 9.91
CA TYR A 65 7.67 -4.31 8.90
C TYR A 65 8.41 -3.75 7.70
N SER A 66 9.06 -4.65 6.97
CA SER A 66 9.71 -4.38 5.69
C SER A 66 9.00 -5.16 4.59
N MET A 67 8.99 -4.59 3.39
CA MET A 67 8.49 -5.24 2.18
C MET A 67 9.60 -5.26 1.15
N ASP A 68 9.78 -6.39 0.48
CA ASP A 68 10.76 -6.50 -0.59
C ASP A 68 10.27 -5.84 -1.87
N SER A 69 11.22 -5.38 -2.70
CA SER A 69 10.88 -4.93 -4.04
C SER A 69 10.28 -6.10 -4.83
N ARG A 70 9.08 -5.91 -5.41
CA ARG A 70 8.27 -6.88 -6.16
C ARG A 70 7.27 -7.69 -5.33
N GLU A 71 7.12 -7.38 -4.06
CA GLU A 71 6.01 -7.89 -3.27
C GLU A 71 4.85 -6.90 -3.27
N PHE A 72 3.63 -7.42 -3.38
CA PHE A 72 2.43 -6.64 -3.19
C PHE A 72 1.90 -6.90 -1.79
N HIS A 73 1.30 -5.88 -1.18
CA HIS A 73 0.56 -6.05 0.06
C HIS A 73 -0.78 -5.36 -0.02
N SER A 74 -1.73 -5.85 0.75
CA SER A 74 -2.94 -5.14 1.09
C SER A 74 -3.07 -5.03 2.60
N THR A 75 -3.57 -3.88 3.04
CA THR A 75 -3.85 -3.64 4.44
C THR A 75 -5.35 -3.77 4.67
N ILE A 76 -5.73 -4.59 5.64
CA ILE A 76 -7.10 -4.72 6.12
C ILE A 76 -7.17 -4.01 7.46
N VAL A 77 -8.09 -3.05 7.55
CA VAL A 77 -8.42 -2.34 8.79
C VAL A 77 -9.86 -2.69 9.14
N GLU A 78 -10.10 -3.04 10.40
CA GLU A 78 -11.45 -3.34 10.87
C GLU A 78 -12.40 -2.14 10.69
N ASN A 79 -13.70 -2.44 10.55
CA ASN A 79 -14.70 -1.40 10.45
C ASN A 79 -14.72 -0.54 11.71
N ASN A 80 -14.82 0.79 11.53
CA ASN A 80 -14.76 1.78 12.60
C ASN A 80 -13.41 1.85 13.34
N THR A 81 -12.36 1.22 12.80
CA THR A 81 -11.00 1.29 13.33
C THR A 81 -10.16 2.26 12.51
N PHE A 82 -9.30 3.00 13.19
CA PHE A 82 -8.43 3.99 12.56
C PHE A 82 -6.98 3.46 12.49
N ALA A 83 -6.49 3.00 11.33
CA ALA A 83 -5.07 2.62 11.21
C ALA A 83 -4.28 3.61 10.35
N ALA A 84 -3.01 3.85 10.69
CA ALA A 84 -2.06 4.32 9.70
C ALA A 84 -0.64 3.83 9.92
N THR A 85 0.12 3.97 8.86
CA THR A 85 1.46 3.43 8.73
C THR A 85 2.36 4.54 8.19
N ILE A 86 3.50 4.74 8.84
CA ILE A 86 4.56 5.59 8.31
C ILE A 86 5.38 4.75 7.37
N VAL A 87 5.38 5.11 6.08
CA VAL A 87 6.12 4.39 5.06
C VAL A 87 7.37 5.17 4.67
N LEU A 88 8.53 4.57 4.96
CA LEU A 88 9.79 5.01 4.37
C LEU A 88 9.97 4.28 3.03
N SER A 89 9.97 5.03 1.94
CA SER A 89 10.15 4.47 0.59
C SER A 89 11.22 5.22 -0.19
N ARG A 90 11.84 4.52 -1.13
CA ARG A 90 12.81 5.09 -2.06
C ARG A 90 12.11 5.36 -3.39
N LYS A 91 12.22 6.59 -3.91
CA LYS A 91 11.77 6.91 -5.25
C LYS A 91 12.68 6.23 -6.27
N MET A 92 12.07 5.58 -7.27
CA MET A 92 12.76 5.09 -8.45
C MET A 92 12.32 5.97 -9.63
N ASP A 93 13.26 6.67 -10.27
CA ASP A 93 12.91 7.69 -11.27
C ASP A 93 12.48 7.11 -12.64
N THR A 94 12.73 5.82 -12.89
CA THR A 94 12.58 5.22 -14.22
C THR A 94 11.32 4.38 -14.40
N ILE A 95 10.57 4.07 -13.34
CA ILE A 95 9.43 3.14 -13.40
C ILE A 95 8.27 3.73 -12.60
N LEU A 96 7.12 3.90 -13.25
CA LEU A 96 5.89 4.29 -12.56
C LEU A 96 5.46 3.15 -11.61
N PRO A 97 5.00 3.46 -10.38
CA PRO A 97 4.58 2.43 -9.45
C PRO A 97 3.43 1.61 -10.01
N GLU A 98 3.50 0.29 -9.82
CA GLU A 98 2.42 -0.63 -10.10
C GLU A 98 1.71 -1.00 -8.80
N VAL A 99 0.39 -1.13 -8.84
CA VAL A 99 -0.41 -1.66 -7.74
C VAL A 99 -1.34 -2.74 -8.26
N ILE A 100 -1.64 -3.71 -7.40
CA ILE A 100 -2.59 -4.78 -7.71
C ILE A 100 -4.00 -4.36 -7.30
N GLY A 101 -4.98 -4.68 -8.13
CA GLY A 101 -6.38 -4.46 -7.78
C GLY A 101 -7.29 -5.59 -8.22
N ASP A 102 -8.58 -5.41 -7.98
CA ASP A 102 -9.63 -6.37 -8.34
C ASP A 102 -9.65 -6.57 -9.87
N LEU A 103 -9.75 -7.83 -10.30
CA LEU A 103 -9.90 -8.22 -11.70
C LEU A 103 -11.12 -7.56 -12.35
N GLN A 104 -12.24 -7.46 -11.60
CA GLN A 104 -13.48 -6.81 -12.03
C GLN A 104 -13.58 -5.36 -11.56
N GLY A 105 -12.46 -4.77 -11.11
CA GLY A 105 -12.39 -3.39 -10.69
C GLY A 105 -12.64 -2.41 -11.86
N ARG A 106 -12.82 -1.13 -11.52
CA ARG A 106 -12.97 -0.05 -12.50
C ARG A 106 -11.69 0.15 -13.30
N ASP A 107 -11.78 0.90 -14.40
CA ASP A 107 -10.59 1.24 -15.19
C ASP A 107 -9.75 2.32 -14.53
N ILE A 108 -10.39 3.21 -13.75
CA ILE A 108 -9.73 4.31 -13.07
C ILE A 108 -10.23 4.43 -11.65
N TYR A 109 -9.30 4.58 -10.71
CA TYR A 109 -9.56 5.06 -9.35
C TYR A 109 -8.75 6.32 -9.10
N SER A 110 -9.36 7.30 -8.45
CA SER A 110 -8.73 8.58 -8.13
C SER A 110 -8.80 8.85 -6.63
N TYR A 111 -7.64 9.16 -6.05
CA TYR A 111 -7.52 9.43 -4.62
C TYR A 111 -6.91 10.81 -4.43
N LYS A 112 -7.55 11.63 -3.58
CA LYS A 112 -6.98 12.90 -3.15
C LYS A 112 -5.90 12.67 -2.09
N ARG A 113 -4.73 13.23 -2.34
CA ARG A 113 -3.58 13.30 -1.44
C ARG A 113 -3.69 14.60 -0.66
N ILE A 114 -3.65 14.49 0.65
CA ILE A 114 -3.62 15.66 1.53
C ILE A 114 -2.19 15.85 1.97
N GLY A 115 -1.62 17.03 1.71
CA GLY A 115 -0.28 17.37 2.18
C GLY A 115 -0.25 17.32 3.72
N CYS A 116 0.72 16.62 4.27
CA CYS A 116 0.94 16.59 5.71
C CYS A 116 1.80 17.80 6.11
N ASN A 117 1.40 18.54 7.15
CA ASN A 117 2.22 19.62 7.70
C ASN A 117 3.47 19.02 8.36
N VAL A 118 4.66 19.51 7.99
CA VAL A 118 5.95 18.96 8.45
C VAL A 118 6.11 19.00 9.98
N ASN A 119 5.54 20.00 10.66
CA ASN A 119 5.62 20.07 12.12
C ASN A 119 4.67 19.06 12.77
N GLN A 120 3.47 18.87 12.22
CA GLN A 120 2.56 17.81 12.67
C GLN A 120 3.18 16.43 12.45
N LEU A 121 3.84 16.25 11.31
CA LEU A 121 4.56 15.05 10.94
C LEU A 121 5.66 14.71 11.95
N LYS A 122 6.54 15.68 12.25
CA LYS A 122 7.58 15.53 13.27
C LYS A 122 6.98 15.18 14.62
N ASN A 123 5.93 15.88 15.05
CA ASN A 123 5.26 15.59 16.32
C ASN A 123 4.69 14.15 16.37
N ILE A 124 4.18 13.61 15.26
CA ILE A 124 3.71 12.23 15.23
C ILE A 124 4.88 11.25 15.28
N ILE A 125 5.95 11.50 14.52
CA ILE A 125 7.17 10.69 14.57
C ILE A 125 7.72 10.69 16.00
N ASP A 126 7.92 11.86 16.61
CA ASP A 126 8.46 12.03 17.96
C ASP A 126 7.61 11.27 18.99
N LYS A 127 6.27 11.42 18.94
CA LYS A 127 5.35 10.68 19.81
C LYS A 127 5.44 9.17 19.64
N LEU A 128 5.58 8.68 18.41
CA LEU A 128 5.72 7.25 18.14
C LEU A 128 7.09 6.73 18.59
N SER A 129 8.17 7.50 18.42
CA SER A 129 9.50 7.13 18.91
C SER A 129 9.63 7.17 20.43
N LEU A 130 8.89 8.04 21.13
CA LEU A 130 8.86 8.11 22.59
C LEU A 130 8.10 6.94 23.24
N GLN A 131 7.31 6.19 22.46
CA GLN A 131 6.64 4.96 22.92
C GLN A 131 7.49 3.70 22.73
N ILE A 132 8.68 3.84 22.14
CA ILE A 132 9.63 2.74 21.87
C ILE A 132 10.75 2.68 22.94
N CYS A 133 10.71 3.57 23.95
CA CYS A 133 11.64 3.60 25.08
C CYS A 133 11.01 3.05 26.36
#